data_AF-A0AAV5IRA5-F1
#
_entry.id   AF-A0AAV5IRA5-F1
#
_cell.length_a   1.000
_cell.length_b   1.000
_cell.length_c   1.000
_cell.angle_alpha   90.00
_cell.angle_beta   90.00
_cell.angle_gamma   90.00
#
_symmetry.space_group_name_H-M   'P 1'
#
loop_
_entity.id
_entity.type
_entity.pdbx_description
1 polymer ?
#
loop_
_entity_poly.entity_id
_entity_poly.type
_entity_poly.pdbx_seq_one_letter_code
_entity_poly.pdbx_strand_id
1 'polypeptide(L)'
;MAIGNGLTNPAIQFAAEPDYALSMSLINQSDYYNIEKLVPNCVKSAKACESGGGNTTCVSSYETCQSIFNKILLIAGNINYYDIRKKCEGELFCYDLSAIEIFLNEKSVKEALGVGNITFVSCSTDVYDRMAGDLMKNLAVGIPELLEDGIRVLVYVGEYDLVCNWLGETLYRFYMHIKEEKQCKIFCVCSAQVFLCVQEIPGGLMH
;
A
#
# COMPACT_ATOMS: atom_id res chain seq x y z
N MET A 1 0.54 -6.05 -15.87
CA MET A 1 0.12 -5.97 -14.45
C MET A 1 -0.06 -4.49 -14.09
N ALA A 2 -1.05 -4.16 -13.27
CA ALA A 2 -1.23 -2.80 -12.74
C ALA A 2 -1.43 -2.87 -11.23
N ILE A 3 -0.74 -1.99 -10.48
CA ILE A 3 -0.77 -1.90 -9.02
C ILE A 3 -1.19 -0.47 -8.68
N GLY A 4 -2.40 -0.33 -8.14
CA GLY A 4 -2.93 0.94 -7.67
C GLY A 4 -2.83 1.02 -6.16
N ASN A 5 -2.22 2.07 -5.61
CA ASN A 5 -2.19 2.32 -4.16
C ASN A 5 -1.81 1.04 -3.36
N GLY A 6 -0.67 0.43 -3.71
CA GLY A 6 -0.29 -0.88 -3.20
C GLY A 6 0.55 -0.81 -1.92
N LEU A 7 0.62 -1.92 -1.20
CA LEU A 7 1.65 -2.15 -0.17
C LEU A 7 2.62 -3.20 -0.71
N THR A 8 3.75 -2.77 -1.28
CA THR A 8 4.73 -3.61 -1.97
C THR A 8 6.05 -3.72 -1.21
N ASN A 9 6.49 -2.64 -0.58
CA ASN A 9 7.65 -2.60 0.31
C ASN A 9 7.29 -1.88 1.61
N PRO A 10 6.83 -2.64 2.63
CA PRO A 10 6.38 -2.07 3.89
C PRO A 10 7.46 -1.22 4.58
N ALA A 11 8.73 -1.65 4.55
CA ALA A 11 9.81 -0.93 5.22
C ALA A 11 10.00 0.50 4.69
N ILE A 12 9.87 0.71 3.38
CA ILE A 12 10.00 2.03 2.76
C ILE A 12 8.69 2.82 2.89
N GLN A 13 7.55 2.17 2.71
CA GLN A 13 6.25 2.83 2.69
C GLN A 13 5.84 3.36 4.07
N PHE A 14 6.01 2.57 5.13
CA PHE A 14 5.77 3.04 6.51
C PHE A 14 6.73 4.15 6.93
N ALA A 15 7.97 4.15 6.41
CA ALA A 15 8.93 5.21 6.70
C ALA A 15 8.53 6.56 6.09
N ALA A 16 7.74 6.56 5.02
CA ALA A 16 7.28 7.76 4.32
C ALA A 16 5.99 8.37 4.88
N GLU A 17 5.25 7.63 5.72
CA GLU A 17 3.99 8.11 6.30
C GLU A 17 4.12 9.44 7.06
N PRO A 18 5.16 9.67 7.91
CA PRO A 18 5.28 10.93 8.64
C PRO A 18 5.55 12.12 7.72
N ASP A 19 6.37 11.93 6.68
CA ASP A 19 6.68 12.95 5.68
C ASP A 19 5.43 13.32 4.88
N TYR A 20 4.65 12.32 4.49
CA TYR A 20 3.37 12.54 3.82
C TYR A 20 2.39 13.29 4.72
N ALA A 21 2.21 12.85 5.96
CA ALA A 21 1.31 13.48 6.90
C ALA A 21 1.69 14.95 7.18
N LEU A 22 2.98 15.27 7.24
CA LEU A 22 3.45 16.65 7.37
C LEU A 22 3.17 17.46 6.10
N SER A 23 3.47 16.90 4.91
CA SER A 23 3.27 17.58 3.62
C SER A 23 1.81 17.92 3.35
N MET A 24 0.89 17.04 3.76
CA MET A 24 -0.56 17.23 3.62
C MET A 24 -1.16 18.00 4.80
N SER A 25 -0.34 18.53 5.71
CA SER A 25 -0.77 19.30 6.88
C SER A 25 -1.73 18.54 7.81
N LEU A 26 -1.61 17.20 7.87
CA LEU A 26 -2.37 16.34 8.80
C LEU A 26 -1.78 16.38 10.22
N ILE A 27 -0.47 16.63 10.31
CA ILE A 27 0.27 16.78 11.55
C ILE A 27 1.11 18.05 11.51
N ASN A 28 1.48 18.58 12.67
CA ASN A 28 2.41 19.70 12.76
C ASN A 28 3.87 19.23 12.90
N GLN A 29 4.80 20.17 12.85
CA GLN A 29 6.24 19.87 12.94
C GLN A 29 6.66 19.19 14.25
N SER A 30 6.02 19.51 15.37
CA SER A 30 6.32 18.90 16.67
C SER A 30 5.86 17.44 16.70
N ASP A 31 4.68 17.17 16.15
CA ASP A 31 4.14 15.82 16.01
C ASP A 31 5.00 14.96 15.10
N TYR A 32 5.45 15.53 13.97
CA TYR A 32 6.39 14.89 13.06
C TYR A 32 7.63 14.38 13.79
N TYR A 33 8.32 15.22 14.57
CA TYR A 33 9.53 14.81 15.30
C TYR A 33 9.27 13.70 16.34
N ASN A 34 8.05 13.61 16.87
CA ASN A 34 7.70 12.55 17.82
C ASN A 34 7.40 11.23 17.11
N ILE A 35 6.77 11.29 15.94
CA ILE A 35 6.41 10.11 15.14
C ILE A 35 7.62 9.57 14.39
N GLU A 36 8.47 10.44 13.83
CA GLU A 36 9.70 10.09 13.12
C GLU A 36 10.63 9.19 13.96
N LYS A 37 10.67 9.41 15.28
CA LYS A 37 11.45 8.56 16.23
C LYS A 37 11.04 7.09 16.24
N LEU A 38 9.83 6.77 15.78
CA LEU A 38 9.30 5.40 15.71
C LEU A 38 9.71 4.70 14.41
N VAL A 39 10.01 5.46 13.35
CA VAL A 39 10.37 4.95 12.03
C VAL A 39 11.58 4.01 12.07
N PRO A 40 12.70 4.32 12.75
CA PRO A 40 13.86 3.42 12.80
C PRO A 40 13.53 2.04 13.37
N ASN A 41 12.66 1.99 14.38
CA ASN A 41 12.23 0.72 14.97
C ASN A 41 11.38 -0.08 13.98
N CYS A 42 10.40 0.55 13.34
CA CYS A 42 9.59 -0.07 12.30
C CYS A 42 10.45 -0.64 11.16
N VAL A 43 11.35 0.16 10.59
CA VAL A 43 12.24 -0.27 9.49
C VAL A 43 13.12 -1.44 9.94
N LYS A 44 13.62 -1.42 11.17
CA LYS A 44 14.45 -2.51 11.71
C LYS A 44 13.64 -3.80 11.87
N SER A 45 12.44 -3.75 12.42
CA SER A 45 11.58 -4.94 12.55
C SER A 45 11.11 -5.45 11.19
N ALA A 46 10.84 -4.57 10.22
CA ALA A 46 10.47 -4.95 8.86
C ALA A 46 11.60 -5.75 8.19
N LYS A 47 12.85 -5.26 8.29
CA LYS A 47 14.02 -5.98 7.80
C LYS A 47 14.24 -7.34 8.50
N ALA A 48 13.88 -7.45 9.78
CA ALA A 48 13.94 -8.71 10.50
C ALA A 48 12.90 -9.72 10.00
N CYS A 49 11.69 -9.27 9.64
CA CYS A 49 10.70 -10.09 8.96
C CYS A 49 11.22 -10.57 7.59
N GLU A 50 11.79 -9.68 6.78
CA GLU A 50 12.37 -10.01 5.47
C GLU A 50 13.50 -11.04 5.57
N SER A 51 14.32 -10.97 6.61
CA SER A 51 15.50 -11.83 6.78
C SER A 51 15.18 -13.23 7.34
N GLY A 52 13.90 -13.63 7.39
CA GLY A 52 13.48 -14.96 7.82
C GLY A 52 13.12 -15.06 9.31
N GLY A 53 12.71 -13.98 9.96
CA GLY A 53 12.26 -13.97 11.37
C GLY A 53 11.02 -14.83 11.67
N GLY A 54 10.38 -15.41 10.65
CA GLY A 54 9.17 -16.23 10.80
C GLY A 54 7.91 -15.40 11.03
N ASN A 55 6.75 -16.07 11.06
CA ASN A 55 5.44 -15.41 11.08
C ASN A 55 5.26 -14.46 12.27
N THR A 56 5.71 -14.87 13.46
CA THR A 56 5.59 -14.07 14.69
C THR A 56 6.36 -12.75 14.62
N THR A 57 7.57 -12.75 14.05
CA THR A 57 8.34 -11.51 13.88
C THR A 57 7.67 -10.58 12.88
N CYS A 58 7.08 -11.11 11.81
CA CYS A 58 6.36 -10.32 10.82
C CYS A 58 5.09 -9.67 11.40
N VAL A 59 4.31 -10.41 12.19
CA VAL A 59 3.12 -9.85 12.89
C VAL A 59 3.53 -8.76 13.88
N SER A 60 4.54 -9.01 14.72
CA SER A 60 5.04 -7.99 15.67
C SER A 60 5.62 -6.77 14.95
N SER A 61 6.26 -6.96 13.81
CA SER A 61 6.74 -5.86 12.98
C SER A 61 5.58 -5.03 12.43
N TYR A 62 4.49 -5.67 12.01
CA TYR A 62 3.30 -4.97 11.52
C TYR A 62 2.72 -4.10 12.63
N GLU A 63 2.51 -4.64 13.83
CA GLU A 63 2.03 -3.88 14.98
C GLU A 63 2.92 -2.68 15.32
N THR A 64 4.24 -2.86 15.24
CA THR A 64 5.23 -1.80 15.48
C THR A 64 5.09 -0.68 14.45
N CYS A 65 4.99 -1.03 13.17
CA CYS A 65 4.83 -0.06 12.08
C CYS A 65 3.45 0.61 12.10
N GLN A 66 2.40 -0.15 12.34
CA GLN A 66 1.01 0.33 12.47
C GLN A 66 0.86 1.41 13.56
N SER A 67 1.73 1.41 14.58
CA SER A 67 1.73 2.44 15.62
C SER A 67 2.01 3.85 15.09
N ILE A 68 2.76 3.97 13.98
CA ILE A 68 3.04 5.24 13.28
C ILE A 68 1.75 5.78 12.69
N PHE A 69 1.11 4.98 11.84
CA PHE A 69 -0.17 5.27 11.22
C PHE A 69 -1.26 5.63 12.26
N ASN A 70 -1.39 4.82 13.32
CA ASN A 70 -2.37 5.05 14.38
C ASN A 70 -2.15 6.39 15.12
N LYS A 71 -0.88 6.81 15.30
CA LYS A 71 -0.57 8.12 15.91
C LYS A 71 -0.93 9.27 14.97
N ILE A 72 -0.70 9.13 13.67
CA ILE A 72 -1.10 10.13 12.68
C ILE A 72 -2.63 10.30 12.70
N LEU A 73 -3.39 9.19 12.66
CA LEU A 73 -4.85 9.25 12.71
C LEU A 73 -5.38 9.84 14.02
N LEU A 74 -4.75 9.52 15.16
CA LEU A 74 -5.14 10.09 16.46
C LEU A 74 -5.03 11.62 16.45
N ILE A 75 -4.02 12.18 15.79
CA ILE A 75 -3.77 13.62 15.72
C ILE A 75 -4.64 14.29 14.67
N ALA A 76 -4.73 13.69 13.48
CA ALA A 76 -5.53 14.22 12.37
C ALA A 76 -7.04 14.17 12.65
N GLY A 77 -7.48 13.29 13.55
CA GLY A 77 -8.86 13.17 13.99
C GLY A 77 -9.72 12.37 13.00
N ASN A 78 -10.95 12.82 12.75
CA ASN A 78 -11.92 12.09 11.92
C ASN A 78 -11.68 12.28 10.42
N ILE A 79 -10.52 11.86 9.93
CA ILE A 79 -10.16 11.86 8.51
C ILE A 79 -10.36 10.47 7.89
N ASN A 80 -10.75 10.42 6.62
CA ASN A 80 -10.76 9.18 5.87
C ASN A 80 -9.33 8.87 5.41
N TYR A 81 -8.78 7.75 5.85
CA TYR A 81 -7.41 7.37 5.52
C TYR A 81 -7.22 6.92 4.06
N TYR A 82 -8.29 6.64 3.32
CA TYR A 82 -8.24 6.39 1.88
C TYR A 82 -8.39 7.67 1.04
N ASP A 83 -8.96 8.74 1.62
CA ASP A 83 -9.07 10.05 0.97
C ASP A 83 -9.08 11.14 2.04
N ILE A 84 -7.93 11.75 2.28
CA ILE A 84 -7.74 12.73 3.36
C ILE A 84 -8.59 14.00 3.22
N ARG A 85 -9.24 14.21 2.06
CA ARG A 85 -10.15 15.34 1.82
C ARG A 85 -11.54 15.08 2.41
N LYS A 86 -11.84 13.84 2.78
CA LYS A 86 -13.14 13.40 3.31
C LYS A 86 -13.02 13.08 4.79
N LYS A 87 -14.18 13.10 5.46
CA LYS A 87 -14.31 12.55 6.81
C LYS A 87 -14.55 11.05 6.72
N CYS A 88 -14.13 10.32 7.75
CA CYS A 88 -14.42 8.89 7.86
C CYS A 88 -15.92 8.73 8.16
N GLU A 89 -16.63 8.00 7.31
CA GLU A 89 -18.05 7.69 7.46
C GLU A 89 -18.22 6.17 7.59
N GLY A 90 -18.86 5.72 8.67
CA GLY A 90 -19.03 4.29 8.99
C GLY A 90 -18.03 3.76 10.02
N GLU A 91 -18.33 2.60 10.61
CA GLU A 91 -17.50 1.96 11.64
C GLU A 91 -16.28 1.24 11.06
N LEU A 92 -16.34 0.84 9.78
CA LEU A 92 -15.31 0.06 9.10
C LEU A 92 -14.98 0.73 7.75
N PHE A 93 -13.69 0.83 7.42
CA PHE A 93 -13.18 1.29 6.12
C PHE A 93 -13.51 2.74 5.69
N CYS A 94 -14.04 3.57 6.58
CA CYS A 94 -14.36 4.98 6.30
C CYS A 94 -15.29 5.23 5.10
N TYR A 95 -15.97 4.18 4.63
CA TYR A 95 -16.97 4.19 3.59
C TYR A 95 -18.11 3.25 3.97
N ASP A 96 -19.34 3.65 3.65
CA ASP A 96 -20.50 2.78 3.82
C ASP A 96 -20.56 1.73 2.71
N LEU A 97 -20.24 0.48 3.07
CA LEU A 97 -20.31 -0.68 2.18
C LEU A 97 -21.62 -1.47 2.33
N SER A 98 -22.57 -1.00 3.17
CA SER A 98 -23.81 -1.72 3.47
C SER A 98 -24.64 -2.03 2.23
N ALA A 99 -24.70 -1.10 1.27
CA ALA A 99 -25.46 -1.30 0.04
C ALA A 99 -24.95 -2.50 -0.78
N ILE A 100 -23.63 -2.71 -0.82
CA ILE A 100 -23.01 -3.83 -1.51
C ILE A 100 -23.32 -5.13 -0.78
N GLU A 101 -23.19 -5.13 0.54
CA GLU A 101 -23.47 -6.31 1.36
C GLU A 101 -24.94 -6.72 1.28
N ILE A 102 -25.87 -5.76 1.29
CA ILE A 102 -27.30 -6.03 1.13
C ILE A 102 -27.56 -6.63 -0.26
N PHE A 103 -27.08 -5.98 -1.32
CA PHE A 103 -27.30 -6.42 -2.70
C PHE A 103 -26.75 -7.82 -2.97
N LEU A 104 -25.50 -8.09 -2.58
CA LEU A 104 -24.88 -9.40 -2.77
C LEU A 104 -25.46 -10.48 -1.85
N ASN A 105 -26.16 -10.09 -0.79
CA ASN A 105 -26.87 -11.03 0.07
C ASN A 105 -28.31 -11.33 -0.35
N GLU A 106 -28.86 -10.64 -1.37
CA GLU A 106 -30.19 -10.95 -1.89
C GLU A 106 -30.24 -12.36 -2.51
N LYS A 107 -31.33 -13.09 -2.23
CA LYS A 107 -31.50 -14.47 -2.71
C LYS A 107 -31.45 -14.56 -4.24
N SER A 108 -32.11 -13.64 -4.93
CA SER A 108 -32.11 -13.54 -6.39
C SER A 108 -30.70 -13.37 -6.96
N VAL A 109 -29.88 -12.52 -6.32
CA VAL A 109 -28.50 -12.25 -6.72
C VAL A 109 -27.61 -13.46 -6.45
N LYS A 110 -27.76 -14.12 -5.30
CA LYS A 110 -27.00 -15.35 -4.99
C LYS A 110 -27.30 -16.48 -5.97
N GLU A 111 -28.59 -16.67 -6.28
CA GLU A 111 -29.03 -17.67 -7.27
C GLU A 111 -28.48 -17.36 -8.67
N ALA A 112 -28.47 -16.10 -9.08
CA ALA A 112 -27.91 -15.68 -10.36
C ALA A 112 -26.39 -15.88 -10.45
N LEU A 113 -25.67 -15.64 -9.35
CA LEU A 113 -24.22 -15.86 -9.26
C LEU A 113 -23.83 -17.33 -9.06
N GLY A 114 -24.80 -18.21 -8.78
CA GLY A 114 -24.55 -19.62 -8.48
C GLY A 114 -23.77 -19.85 -7.18
N VAL A 115 -23.74 -18.85 -6.30
CA VAL A 115 -23.15 -18.99 -4.97
C VAL A 115 -24.20 -19.63 -4.06
N GLY A 116 -23.82 -20.67 -3.33
CA GLY A 116 -24.73 -21.40 -2.44
C GLY A 116 -25.21 -20.55 -1.27
N ASN A 117 -25.47 -21.19 -0.13
CA ASN A 117 -25.95 -20.48 1.06
C ASN A 117 -24.82 -19.79 1.86
N ILE A 118 -23.96 -19.04 1.18
CA ILE A 118 -22.84 -18.30 1.79
C ILE A 118 -23.27 -16.86 2.02
N THR A 119 -22.93 -16.29 3.18
CA THR A 119 -23.13 -14.86 3.46
C THR A 119 -21.94 -14.08 2.90
N PHE A 120 -22.24 -13.10 2.07
CA PHE A 120 -21.22 -12.16 1.61
C PHE A 120 -20.90 -11.18 2.74
N VAL A 121 -19.60 -10.98 2.97
CA VAL A 121 -19.05 -9.95 3.86
C VAL A 121 -17.93 -9.23 3.09
N SER A 122 -17.80 -7.92 3.27
CA SER A 122 -16.84 -7.13 2.47
C SER A 122 -15.39 -7.48 2.78
N CYS A 123 -15.06 -7.79 4.03
CA CYS A 123 -13.72 -8.18 4.47
C CYS A 123 -13.82 -9.25 5.57
N SER A 124 -13.11 -10.37 5.40
CA SER A 124 -13.06 -11.44 6.40
C SER A 124 -11.91 -11.21 7.38
N THR A 125 -12.26 -11.02 8.66
CA THR A 125 -11.28 -10.93 9.75
C THR A 125 -10.48 -12.21 9.90
N ASP A 126 -11.10 -13.37 9.70
CA ASP A 126 -10.43 -14.67 9.80
C ASP A 126 -9.30 -14.83 8.77
N VAL A 127 -9.52 -14.35 7.54
CA VAL A 127 -8.48 -14.36 6.50
C VAL A 127 -7.40 -13.34 6.83
N TYR A 128 -7.80 -12.14 7.27
CA TYR A 128 -6.86 -11.09 7.67
C TYR A 128 -5.90 -11.57 8.78
N ASP A 129 -6.42 -12.17 9.85
CA ASP A 129 -5.60 -12.65 10.98
C ASP A 129 -4.63 -13.76 10.55
N ARG A 130 -5.07 -14.64 9.64
CA ARG A 130 -4.22 -15.70 9.08
C ARG A 130 -3.12 -15.16 8.16
N MET A 131 -3.37 -14.04 7.49
CA MET A 131 -2.43 -13.40 6.56
C MET A 131 -1.62 -12.26 7.19
N ALA A 132 -1.81 -11.96 8.48
CA ALA A 132 -1.17 -10.83 9.14
C ALA A 132 0.37 -10.83 9.03
N GLY A 133 0.99 -12.02 9.04
CA GLY A 133 2.44 -12.14 8.87
C GLY A 133 2.94 -11.95 7.43
N ASP A 134 2.06 -11.89 6.45
CA ASP A 134 2.41 -11.57 5.07
C ASP A 134 2.49 -10.06 4.83
N LEU A 135 1.82 -9.24 5.66
CA LEU A 135 1.73 -7.79 5.49
C LEU A 135 3.08 -7.07 5.55
N MET A 136 4.06 -7.62 6.28
CA MET A 136 5.40 -7.05 6.41
C MET A 136 6.45 -7.68 5.49
N LYS A 137 6.04 -8.60 4.60
CA LYS A 137 6.95 -9.19 3.63
C LYS A 137 7.20 -8.22 2.49
N ASN A 138 8.46 -8.12 2.09
CA ASN A 138 8.86 -7.33 0.93
C ASN A 138 8.60 -8.12 -0.35
N LEU A 139 7.48 -7.80 -1.01
CA LEU A 139 7.06 -8.44 -2.26
C LEU A 139 7.65 -7.77 -3.50
N ALA A 140 8.26 -6.59 -3.33
CA ALA A 140 8.89 -5.89 -4.42
C ALA A 140 10.06 -6.64 -5.07
N VAL A 141 10.65 -7.60 -4.37
CA VAL A 141 11.73 -8.44 -4.91
C VAL A 141 11.32 -9.30 -6.10
N GLY A 142 10.01 -9.57 -6.28
CA GLY A 142 9.50 -10.33 -7.42
C GLY A 142 9.19 -9.49 -8.66
N ILE A 143 9.09 -8.16 -8.53
CA ILE A 143 8.81 -7.26 -9.66
C ILE A 143 9.90 -7.32 -10.75
N PRO A 144 11.21 -7.37 -10.41
CA PRO A 144 12.29 -7.60 -11.37
C PRO A 144 12.08 -8.81 -12.29
N GLU A 145 11.80 -9.97 -11.70
CA GLU A 145 11.63 -11.22 -12.45
C GLU A 145 10.45 -11.11 -13.43
N LEU A 146 9.35 -10.47 -13.01
CA LEU A 146 8.21 -10.20 -13.89
C LEU A 146 8.58 -9.29 -15.07
N LEU A 147 9.42 -8.27 -14.84
CA LEU A 147 9.89 -7.39 -15.91
C LEU A 147 10.82 -8.13 -16.88
N GLU A 148 11.67 -9.04 -16.39
CA GLU A 148 12.53 -9.88 -17.24
C GLU A 148 11.73 -10.82 -18.14
N ASP A 149 10.59 -11.31 -17.65
CA ASP A 149 9.63 -12.11 -18.42
C ASP A 149 8.80 -11.29 -19.42
N GLY A 150 9.08 -9.98 -19.57
CA GLY A 150 8.42 -9.09 -20.51
C GLY A 150 7.03 -8.62 -20.06
N ILE A 151 6.68 -8.83 -18.78
CA ILE A 151 5.41 -8.34 -18.22
C ILE A 151 5.55 -6.86 -17.92
N ARG A 152 4.80 -6.03 -18.65
CA ARG A 152 4.71 -4.60 -18.33
C ARG A 152 4.00 -4.36 -17.00
N VAL A 153 4.60 -3.57 -16.12
CA VAL A 153 4.05 -3.19 -14.81
C VAL A 153 3.68 -1.70 -14.81
N LEU A 154 2.46 -1.38 -14.39
CA LEU A 154 1.99 -0.01 -14.16
C LEU A 154 1.80 0.17 -12.66
N VAL A 155 2.50 1.12 -12.02
CA VAL A 155 2.24 1.47 -10.61
C VAL A 155 1.61 2.85 -10.61
N TYR A 156 0.40 2.99 -10.08
CA TYR A 156 -0.29 4.28 -10.01
C TYR A 156 -0.78 4.53 -8.59
N VAL A 157 -0.76 5.78 -8.15
CA VAL A 157 -1.05 6.11 -6.75
C VAL A 157 -1.87 7.39 -6.71
N GLY A 158 -2.97 7.35 -5.97
CA GLY A 158 -3.76 8.53 -5.67
C GLY A 158 -3.02 9.49 -4.73
N GLU A 159 -3.00 10.77 -5.07
CA GLU A 159 -2.33 11.82 -4.28
C GLU A 159 -2.86 11.95 -2.84
N TYR A 160 -4.12 11.63 -2.61
CA TYR A 160 -4.83 11.87 -1.34
C TYR A 160 -5.03 10.61 -0.48
N ASP A 161 -4.42 9.49 -0.85
CA ASP A 161 -4.44 8.26 -0.03
C ASP A 161 -3.34 8.32 1.02
N LEU A 162 -3.70 8.13 2.29
CA LEU A 162 -2.76 8.11 3.41
C LEU A 162 -2.14 6.72 3.61
N VAL A 163 -2.93 5.65 3.43
CA VAL A 163 -2.51 4.27 3.73
C VAL A 163 -1.41 3.83 2.78
N CYS A 164 -1.59 4.04 1.48
CA CYS A 164 -0.60 3.70 0.45
C CYS A 164 -0.20 4.95 -0.31
N ASN A 165 0.42 5.89 0.43
CA ASN A 165 0.72 7.22 -0.07
C ASN A 165 1.75 7.24 -1.22
N TRP A 166 1.64 8.28 -2.05
CA TRP A 166 2.48 8.46 -3.23
C TRP A 166 3.97 8.67 -2.90
N LEU A 167 4.31 9.18 -1.71
CA LEU A 167 5.70 9.36 -1.28
C LEU A 167 6.38 8.01 -1.04
N GLY A 168 5.74 7.09 -0.33
CA GLY A 168 6.24 5.74 -0.09
C GLY A 168 6.47 4.97 -1.39
N GLU A 169 5.51 5.03 -2.30
CA GLU A 169 5.60 4.39 -3.61
C GLU A 169 6.67 5.03 -4.52
N THR A 170 6.83 6.35 -4.45
CA THR A 170 7.88 7.06 -5.19
C THR A 170 9.27 6.68 -4.66
N LEU A 171 9.44 6.58 -3.33
CA LEU A 171 10.70 6.15 -2.72
C LEU A 171 11.03 4.69 -3.04
N TYR A 172 10.03 3.81 -3.02
CA TYR A 172 10.16 2.43 -3.48
C TYR A 172 10.67 2.38 -4.93
N ARG A 173 10.07 3.18 -5.82
CA ARG A 173 10.51 3.28 -7.21
C ARG A 173 11.97 3.72 -7.34
N PHE A 174 12.41 4.72 -6.59
CA PHE A 174 13.81 5.15 -6.57
C PHE A 174 14.74 4.03 -6.11
N TYR A 175 14.34 3.29 -5.07
CA TYR A 175 15.11 2.15 -4.56
C TYR A 175 15.29 1.06 -5.63
N MET A 176 14.23 0.74 -6.39
CA MET A 176 14.32 -0.23 -7.50
C MET A 176 15.21 0.27 -8.63
N HIS A 177 15.10 1.55 -9.01
CA HIS A 177 15.91 2.12 -10.07
C HIS A 177 17.42 2.09 -9.74
N ILE A 178 17.78 2.37 -8.49
CA ILE A 178 19.16 2.31 -8.02
C ILE A 178 19.67 0.86 -7.99
N LYS A 179 18.85 -0.10 -7.59
CA LYS A 179 19.26 -1.51 -7.50
C LYS A 179 19.49 -2.19 -8.84
N GLU A 180 18.73 -1.80 -9.87
CA GLU A 180 18.73 -2.56 -11.12
C GLU A 180 19.59 -1.96 -12.23
N GLU A 181 20.06 -0.71 -12.13
CA GLU A 181 20.70 0.04 -13.25
C GLU A 181 19.92 0.00 -14.58
N LYS A 182 18.69 -0.52 -14.58
CA LYS A 182 17.83 -0.67 -15.75
C LYS A 182 17.03 0.61 -15.93
N GLN A 183 17.05 1.11 -17.16
CA GLN A 183 16.44 2.35 -17.62
C GLN A 183 14.92 2.37 -17.38
N CYS A 184 14.52 2.76 -16.18
CA CYS A 184 13.15 3.14 -15.87
C CYS A 184 12.97 4.60 -16.31
N LYS A 185 12.69 4.85 -17.61
CA LYS A 185 12.49 6.19 -18.14
C LYS A 185 11.24 6.83 -17.50
N ILE A 186 11.39 8.00 -16.88
CA ILE A 186 10.32 8.72 -16.16
C ILE A 186 9.91 9.95 -16.96
N PHE A 187 8.61 10.09 -17.19
CA PHE A 187 7.99 11.39 -17.48
C PHE A 187 7.18 11.83 -16.25
N CYS A 188 7.63 12.89 -15.58
CA CYS A 188 6.83 13.60 -14.58
C CYS A 188 5.93 14.61 -15.30
N VAL A 189 4.61 14.44 -15.24
CA VAL A 189 3.68 15.50 -15.65
C VAL A 189 2.82 15.88 -14.44
N CYS A 190 3.06 17.09 -13.95
CA CYS A 190 2.32 17.73 -12.88
C CYS A 190 0.92 18.14 -13.40
N SER A 191 -0.03 17.19 -13.44
CA SER A 191 -1.49 17.49 -13.48
C SER A 191 -2.41 16.25 -13.46
N ALA A 192 -1.91 15.03 -13.61
CA ALA A 192 -2.69 13.80 -13.41
C ALA A 192 -1.72 12.61 -13.28
N GLN A 193 -1.60 12.02 -12.09
CA GLN A 193 -0.62 10.96 -11.83
C GLN A 193 -1.07 9.62 -12.43
N VAL A 194 -0.55 9.30 -13.62
CA VAL A 194 -0.52 7.96 -14.22
C VAL A 194 0.95 7.65 -14.50
N PHE A 195 1.52 6.59 -13.91
CA PHE A 195 2.94 6.25 -14.13
C PHE A 195 3.09 4.94 -14.89
N LEU A 196 3.57 5.00 -16.13
CA LEU A 196 3.94 3.84 -16.94
C LEU A 196 5.41 3.44 -16.73
N CYS A 197 5.67 2.21 -16.29
CA CYS A 197 6.96 1.57 -16.54
C CYS A 197 6.89 0.83 -17.88
N VAL A 198 7.61 1.35 -18.88
CA VAL A 198 7.79 0.67 -20.17
C VAL A 198 9.24 0.22 -20.26
N GLN A 199 9.45 -1.09 -20.38
CA GLN A 199 10.73 -1.64 -20.78
C GLN A 199 10.91 -1.38 -22.27
N GLU A 200 11.90 -0.56 -22.65
CA GLU A 200 12.36 -0.53 -24.04
C GLU A 200 13.10 -1.85 -24.30
N ILE A 201 12.50 -2.71 -25.13
CA ILE A 201 13.20 -3.86 -25.70
C ILE A 201 14.34 -3.27 -26.54
N PRO A 202 15.62 -3.55 -26.25
CA PRO A 202 16.70 -3.08 -27.10
C PRO A 202 16.48 -3.68 -28.49
N GLY A 203 16.32 -2.82 -29.49
CA GLY A 203 16.12 -3.24 -30.87
C GLY A 203 17.22 -4.21 -31.28
N GLY A 204 16.82 -5.46 -31.55
CA GLY A 204 17.65 -6.39 -32.31
C GLY A 204 17.87 -5.79 -33.69
N LEU A 205 19.10 -5.33 -33.95
CA LEU A 205 19.57 -5.15 -35.32
C LEU A 205 19.54 -6.53 -35.99
N MET A 206 18.58 -6.74 -36.89
CA MET A 206 18.78 -7.69 -37.99
C MET A 206 19.87 -7.11 -38.91
N HIS A 207 20.98 -7.83 -39.01
CA HIS A 207 21.81 -7.88 -40.20
C HIS A 207 21.69 -9.28 -40.80
#